data_AF-Q3IW61-F1
#
_entry.id   AF-Q3IW61-F1
#
_cell.length_a   1.000
_cell.length_b   1.000
_cell.length_c   1.000
_cell.angle_alpha   90.00
_cell.angle_beta   90.00
_cell.angle_gamma   90.00
#
_symmetry.space_group_name_H-M   'P 1'
#
loop_
_entity.id
_entity.type
_entity.pdbx_description
1 polymer ?
#
loop_
_entity_poly.entity_id
_entity_poly.type
_entity_poly.pdbx_seq_one_letter_code
_entity_poly.pdbx_strand_id
1 'polypeptide(L)'
;MTHDDTLWRLEENLWTSGRDSARTAMASGAIMILPYPDGILQGDGLLSHPSVNSGWRAVEMSDRTIARQGNVAVLAYRVLAEKPDVAIHEALCASTWLNDAGTWRRLAHQQTAVHR
;
A
#
# COMPACT_ATOMS: atom_id res chain seq x y z
N MET A 1 13.93 13.66 9.71
CA MET A 1 13.08 12.95 8.74
C MET A 1 11.68 13.51 8.86
N THR A 2 11.09 13.93 7.76
CA THR A 2 9.77 14.57 7.78
C THR A 2 8.67 13.51 8.05
N HIS A 3 7.48 13.97 8.43
CA HIS A 3 6.33 13.06 8.54
C HIS A 3 5.96 12.44 7.18
N ASP A 4 6.28 13.11 6.08
CA ASP A 4 5.98 12.63 4.73
C ASP A 4 6.95 11.52 4.32
N ASP A 5 8.25 11.68 4.63
CA ASP A 5 9.24 10.60 4.47
C ASP A 5 8.85 9.35 5.26
N THR A 6 8.24 9.54 6.44
CA THR A 6 7.77 8.44 7.27
C THR A 6 6.65 7.66 6.58
N LEU A 7 5.67 8.35 5.99
CA LEU A 7 4.56 7.73 5.28
C LEU A 7 5.03 7.00 4.02
N TRP A 8 5.95 7.58 3.24
CA TRP A 8 6.51 6.91 2.07
C TRP A 8 7.27 5.63 2.43
N ARG A 9 8.07 5.67 3.50
CA ARG A 9 8.75 4.47 3.99
C ARG A 9 7.75 3.41 4.48
N LEU A 10 6.70 3.82 5.19
CA LEU A 10 5.65 2.88 5.62
C LEU A 10 4.93 2.25 4.43
N GLU A 11 4.65 3.03 3.38
CA GLU A 11 4.06 2.55 2.14
C GLU A 11 4.99 1.56 1.44
N GLU A 12 6.26 1.91 1.25
CA GLU A 12 7.28 1.03 0.64
C GLU A 12 7.44 -0.27 1.42
N ASN A 13 7.47 -0.19 2.75
CA ASN A 13 7.49 -1.36 3.62
C ASN A 13 6.27 -2.24 3.39
N LEU A 14 5.06 -1.70 3.19
CA LEU A 14 3.88 -2.53 2.92
C LEU A 14 3.95 -3.32 1.61
N TRP A 15 4.78 -2.89 0.65
CA TRP A 15 5.03 -3.66 -0.57
C TRP A 15 6.05 -4.79 -0.38
N THR A 16 7.11 -4.52 0.37
CA THR A 16 8.28 -5.41 0.49
C THR A 16 8.23 -6.31 1.72
N SER A 17 7.44 -5.95 2.72
CA SER A 17 7.34 -6.69 3.96
C SER A 17 6.34 -7.84 3.87
N GLY A 18 6.60 -8.91 4.63
CA GLY A 18 5.64 -9.98 4.84
C GLY A 18 4.52 -9.63 5.83
N ARG A 19 3.63 -10.60 6.07
CA ARG A 19 2.41 -10.51 6.89
C ARG A 19 2.55 -9.78 8.23
N ASP A 20 3.68 -9.95 8.93
CA ASP A 20 3.84 -9.42 10.28
C ASP A 20 3.97 -7.90 10.31
N SER A 21 4.67 -7.30 9.35
CA SER A 21 4.77 -5.84 9.22
C SER A 21 3.48 -5.22 8.68
N ALA A 22 2.74 -5.96 7.83
CA ALA A 22 1.45 -5.51 7.32
C ALA A 22 0.40 -5.38 8.44
N ARG A 23 0.46 -6.24 9.47
CA ARG A 23 -0.49 -6.22 10.59
C ARG A 23 -0.41 -4.95 11.43
N THR A 24 0.78 -4.40 11.64
CA THR A 24 0.97 -3.19 12.45
C THR A 24 0.66 -1.92 11.66
N ALA A 25 0.93 -1.92 10.35
CA ALA A 25 0.73 -0.76 9.49
C ALA A 25 -0.69 -0.64 8.89
N MET A 26 -1.56 -1.67 8.97
CA MET A 26 -2.94 -1.60 8.48
C MET A 26 -3.94 -1.27 9.59
N ALA A 27 -4.98 -0.50 9.26
CA ALA A 27 -6.12 -0.25 10.15
C ALA A 27 -7.06 -1.46 10.22
N SER A 28 -7.79 -1.63 11.33
CA SER A 28 -8.73 -2.76 11.51
C SER A 28 -9.87 -2.77 10.47
N GLY A 29 -10.27 -1.60 9.97
CA GLY A 29 -11.31 -1.44 8.95
C GLY A 29 -10.74 -1.17 7.55
N ALA A 30 -9.50 -1.59 7.27
CA ALA A 30 -8.86 -1.26 6.00
C ALA A 30 -9.62 -1.82 4.79
N ILE A 31 -9.68 -1.03 3.73
CA ILE A 31 -10.29 -1.41 2.44
C ILE A 31 -9.20 -1.43 1.37
N MET A 32 -9.10 -2.52 0.62
CA MET A 32 -8.20 -2.64 -0.52
C MET A 32 -9.03 -2.74 -1.80
N ILE A 33 -8.60 -2.07 -2.86
CA ILE A 33 -9.19 -2.14 -4.19
C ILE A 33 -8.08 -2.57 -5.14
N LEU A 34 -8.15 -3.82 -5.60
CA LEU A 34 -7.11 -4.42 -6.42
C LEU A 34 -7.65 -4.72 -7.84
N PRO A 35 -6.77 -4.81 -8.85
CA PRO A 35 -7.15 -5.21 -10.19
C PRO A 35 -7.89 -6.55 -10.21
N TYR A 36 -8.65 -6.79 -11.27
CA TYR A 36 -9.30 -8.09 -11.50
C TYR A 36 -8.27 -9.24 -11.41
N PRO A 37 -8.60 -10.36 -10.74
CA PRO A 37 -9.92 -10.77 -10.26
C PRO A 37 -10.30 -10.33 -8.84
N ASP A 38 -9.40 -9.68 -8.10
CA ASP A 38 -9.55 -9.50 -6.65
C ASP A 38 -10.66 -8.51 -6.26
N GLY A 39 -10.75 -7.37 -6.96
CA GLY A 39 -11.77 -6.36 -6.71
C GLY A 39 -11.63 -5.70 -5.33
N ILE A 40 -12.74 -5.58 -4.59
CA ILE A 40 -12.77 -4.91 -3.28
C ILE A 40 -12.62 -5.94 -2.17
N LEU A 41 -11.61 -5.75 -1.31
CA LEU A 41 -11.30 -6.61 -0.18
C LEU A 41 -11.41 -5.82 1.13
N GLN A 42 -12.01 -6.42 2.16
CA GLN A 42 -12.14 -5.86 3.51
C GLN A 42 -12.26 -6.98 4.55
N GLY A 43 -11.98 -6.66 5.81
CA GLY A 43 -12.29 -7.52 6.96
C GLY A 43 -11.14 -8.44 7.38
N ASP A 44 -11.43 -9.39 8.26
CA ASP A 44 -10.42 -10.20 8.97
C ASP A 44 -9.53 -11.04 8.03
N GLY A 45 -10.04 -11.39 6.85
CA GLY A 45 -9.30 -12.14 5.82
C GLY A 45 -8.31 -11.30 5.00
N LEU A 46 -8.30 -9.97 5.17
CA LEU A 46 -7.56 -9.06 4.30
C LEU A 46 -6.06 -9.33 4.31
N LEU A 47 -5.47 -9.52 5.49
CA LEU A 47 -4.02 -9.78 5.65
C LEU A 47 -3.61 -11.19 5.21
N SER A 48 -4.56 -12.12 5.12
CA SER A 48 -4.31 -13.45 4.56
C SER A 48 -4.45 -13.51 3.04
N HIS A 49 -4.97 -12.46 2.40
CA HIS A 49 -5.18 -12.46 0.97
C HIS A 49 -3.83 -12.40 0.23
N PRO A 50 -3.53 -13.33 -0.71
CA PRO A 50 -2.23 -13.39 -1.38
C PRO A 50 -1.83 -12.08 -2.08
N SER A 51 -2.79 -11.42 -2.74
CA SER A 51 -2.56 -10.14 -3.42
C SER A 51 -2.30 -8.96 -2.48
N VAL A 52 -2.74 -9.05 -1.22
CA VAL A 52 -2.47 -8.04 -0.19
C VAL A 52 -1.11 -8.31 0.47
N ASN A 53 -0.77 -9.59 0.66
CA ASN A 53 0.51 -10.05 1.18
C ASN A 53 1.41 -10.53 0.04
N SER A 54 1.72 -9.62 -0.88
CA SER A 54 2.37 -9.93 -2.15
C SER A 54 3.85 -10.34 -2.01
N GLY A 55 4.53 -9.88 -0.95
CA GLY A 55 5.92 -10.21 -0.62
C GLY A 55 6.89 -9.87 -1.75
N TRP A 56 6.80 -8.66 -2.30
CA TRP A 56 7.71 -8.23 -3.37
C TRP A 56 9.13 -8.13 -2.81
N ARG A 57 10.14 -8.45 -3.63
CA ARG A 57 11.54 -8.34 -3.23
C ARG A 57 11.96 -6.88 -3.16
N ALA A 58 11.55 -6.09 -4.16
CA ALA A 58 11.84 -4.68 -4.25
C ALA A 58 10.71 -3.95 -4.98
N VAL A 59 10.57 -2.66 -4.67
CA VAL A 59 9.71 -1.75 -5.41
C VAL A 59 10.43 -0.44 -5.69
N GLU A 60 10.17 0.13 -6.86
CA GLU A 60 10.52 1.49 -7.20
C GLU A 60 9.23 2.31 -7.24
N MET A 61 9.16 3.38 -6.44
CA MET A 61 8.04 4.32 -6.46
C MET A 61 8.46 5.63 -7.14
N SER A 62 7.70 6.03 -8.16
CA SER A 62 7.86 7.27 -8.93
C SER A 62 6.54 8.05 -8.96
N ASP A 63 6.54 9.24 -9.57
CA ASP A 63 5.36 10.11 -9.68
C ASP A 63 4.67 10.38 -8.32
N ARG A 64 5.46 10.48 -7.25
CA ARG A 64 4.98 10.55 -5.86
C ARG A 64 4.32 11.89 -5.57
N THR A 65 3.09 11.85 -5.07
CA THR A 65 2.36 13.01 -4.55
C THR A 65 1.75 12.68 -3.20
N ILE A 66 1.78 13.64 -2.29
CA ILE A 66 1.16 13.52 -0.97
C ILE A 66 0.26 14.73 -0.69
N ALA A 67 -0.95 14.46 -0.20
CA ALA A 67 -1.87 15.46 0.33
C ALA A 67 -2.19 15.14 1.79
N ARG A 68 -2.35 16.16 2.64
CA ARG A 68 -2.61 15.99 4.07
C ARG A 68 -3.68 16.94 4.56
N GLN A 69 -4.57 16.43 5.40
CA GLN A 69 -5.58 17.22 6.07
C GLN A 69 -5.88 16.62 7.46
N GLY A 70 -5.53 17.37 8.51
CA GLY A 70 -5.64 16.90 9.88
C GLY A 70 -4.87 15.60 10.11
N ASN A 71 -5.58 14.57 10.55
CA ASN A 71 -5.02 13.24 10.83
C ASN A 71 -5.02 12.31 9.62
N VAL A 72 -5.34 12.80 8.41
CA VAL A 72 -5.40 11.98 7.20
C VAL A 72 -4.30 12.41 6.23
N ALA A 73 -3.68 11.43 5.59
CA ALA A 73 -2.79 11.63 4.46
C ALA A 73 -3.21 10.74 3.28
N VAL A 74 -3.11 11.26 2.06
CA VAL A 74 -3.31 10.50 0.83
C VAL A 74 -2.00 10.52 0.06
N LEU A 75 -1.49 9.35 -0.26
CA LEU A 75 -0.34 9.13 -1.12
C LEU A 75 -0.87 8.68 -2.49
N ALA A 76 -0.34 9.25 -3.56
CA ALA A 76 -0.55 8.77 -4.93
C ALA A 76 0.81 8.58 -5.60
N TYR A 77 1.01 7.48 -6.31
CA TYR A 77 2.30 7.12 -6.88
C TYR A 77 2.17 6.09 -7.99
N ARG A 78 3.20 5.99 -8.82
CA ARG A 78 3.44 4.82 -9.69
C ARG A 78 4.37 3.85 -8.97
N VAL A 79 4.16 2.56 -9.16
CA VAL A 79 5.05 1.52 -8.66
C VAL A 79 5.51 0.59 -9.78
N LEU A 80 6.78 0.20 -9.72
CA LEU A 80 7.34 -0.97 -10.39
C LEU A 80 7.79 -1.95 -9.31
N ALA A 81 7.18 -3.14 -9.26
CA ALA A 81 7.47 -4.14 -8.24
C ALA A 81 8.02 -5.41 -8.87
N GLU A 82 9.04 -5.99 -8.24
CA GLU A 82 9.73 -7.18 -8.75
C GLU A 82 9.93 -8.25 -7.67
N LYS A 83 9.86 -9.51 -8.10
CA LYS A 83 10.26 -10.70 -7.33
C LYS A 83 10.66 -11.81 -8.30
N PRO A 84 11.44 -12.82 -7.86
CA PRO A 84 11.88 -13.90 -8.73
C PRO A 84 10.71 -14.57 -9.46
N ASP A 85 10.95 -14.95 -10.73
CA ASP A 85 10.06 -15.74 -11.56
C ASP A 85 8.67 -15.11 -11.84
N VAL A 86 8.51 -13.81 -11.61
CA VAL A 86 7.30 -13.04 -11.93
C VAL A 86 7.67 -11.82 -12.76
N ALA A 87 6.83 -11.50 -13.75
CA ALA A 87 6.99 -10.27 -14.53
C ALA A 87 6.93 -9.03 -13.62
N ILE A 88 7.60 -7.94 -14.03
CA ILE A 88 7.52 -6.67 -13.31
C ILE A 88 6.05 -6.24 -13.24
N HIS A 89 5.58 -6.01 -12.02
CA HIS A 89 4.24 -5.50 -11.78
C HIS A 89 4.28 -3.97 -11.82
N GLU A 90 3.49 -3.40 -12.71
CA GLU A 90 3.35 -1.95 -12.86
C GLU A 90 1.92 -1.52 -12.51
N ALA A 91 1.79 -0.54 -11.61
CA ALA A 91 0.50 0.00 -11.22
C ALA A 91 0.56 1.50 -10.87
N LEU A 92 -0.58 2.16 -11.03
CA LEU A 92 -0.88 3.43 -10.37
C LEU A 92 -1.60 3.16 -9.06
N CYS A 93 -1.13 3.78 -7.99
CA CYS A 93 -1.57 3.48 -6.63
C CYS A 93 -2.05 4.73 -5.91
N ALA A 94 -3.05 4.54 -5.04
CA ALA A 94 -3.49 5.53 -4.08
C ALA A 94 -3.63 4.87 -2.70
N SER A 95 -3.04 5.48 -1.66
CA SER A 95 -3.12 5.00 -0.28
C SER A 95 -3.60 6.09 0.64
N THR A 96 -4.63 5.79 1.43
CA THR A 96 -5.11 6.67 2.50
C THR A 96 -4.58 6.18 3.83
N TRP A 97 -3.95 7.08 4.58
CA TRP A 97 -3.36 6.84 5.88
C TRP A 97 -4.07 7.68 6.94
N LEU A 98 -4.36 7.05 8.07
CA LEU A 98 -4.93 7.68 9.26
C LEU A 98 -3.86 7.72 10.36
N ASN A 99 -3.66 8.89 10.95
CA ASN A 99 -2.93 9.04 12.20
C ASN A 99 -3.88 8.79 13.36
N ASP A 100 -3.72 7.63 13.99
CA ASP A 100 -4.45 7.25 15.18
C ASP A 100 -3.54 7.46 16.40
N ALA A 101 -3.75 8.58 17.09
CA ALA A 101 -3.00 8.97 18.28
C ALA A 101 -1.46 8.86 18.13
N GLY A 102 -0.92 9.35 17.02
CA GLY A 102 0.50 9.32 16.71
C GLY A 102 0.97 8.08 15.92
N THR A 103 0.10 7.10 15.73
CA THR A 103 0.40 5.89 14.95
C THR A 103 -0.25 5.96 13.57
N TRP A 104 0.57 5.91 12.52
CA TRP A 104 0.05 5.88 11.14
C TRP A 104 -0.41 4.47 10.77
N ARG A 105 -1.64 4.38 10.23
CA ARG A 105 -2.28 3.15 9.77
C ARG A 105 -2.86 3.36 8.38
N ARG A 106 -2.60 2.45 7.44
CA ARG A 106 -3.22 2.47 6.11
C ARG A 106 -4.69 2.05 6.24
N LEU A 107 -5.58 2.97 5.89
CA LEU A 107 -7.04 2.80 5.95
C LEU A 107 -7.60 2.37 4.60
N ALA A 108 -7.02 2.83 3.50
CA ALA A 108 -7.41 2.40 2.16
C ALA A 108 -6.21 2.29 1.24
N HIS A 109 -6.28 1.38 0.27
CA HIS A 109 -5.31 1.30 -0.81
C HIS A 109 -5.98 0.84 -2.11
N GLN A 110 -5.67 1.50 -3.21
CA GLN A 110 -6.09 1.12 -4.54
C GLN A 110 -4.87 0.88 -5.42
N GLN A 111 -4.96 -0.14 -6.28
CA GLN A 111 -4.06 -0.34 -7.41
C GLN A 111 -4.85 -0.36 -8.71
N THR A 112 -4.37 0.39 -9.71
CA THR A 112 -4.87 0.38 -11.07
C THR A 112 -3.76 -0.16 -11.95
N ALA A 113 -3.98 -1.33 -12.56
CA ALA A 113 -3.01 -1.93 -13.47
C ALA A 113 -2.74 -0.98 -14.65
N VAL A 114 -1.47 -0.81 -15.00
CA VAL A 114 -1.07 -0.08 -16.19
C VAL A 114 -0.91 -1.10 -17.31
N HIS A 115 -1.90 -1.18 -18.20
CA HIS A 115 -1.78 -1.96 -19.42
C HIS A 115 -1.15 -1.06 -20.49
N ARG A 116 -0.02 -1.51 -21.05
CA ARG A 116 0.52 -0.96 -22.29
C ARG A 116 -0.14 -1.65 -23.48
#